data_AF-A0A158EWY4-F1
#
_entry.id   AF-A0A158EWY4-F1
#
_cell.length_a   1.000
_cell.length_b   1.000
_cell.length_c   1.000
_cell.angle_alpha   90.00
_cell.angle_beta   90.00
_cell.angle_gamma   90.00
#
_symmetry.space_group_name_H-M   'P 1'
#
loop_
_entity.id
_entity.type
_entity.pdbx_description
1 polymer ?
#
loop_
_entity_poly.entity_id
_entity_poly.type
_entity_poly.pdbx_seq_one_letter_code
_entity_poly.pdbx_strand_id
1 'polypeptide(L)'
;MNKEVTRKPNAFDIQQAPGESDAQTTARTASNGVTRGAAAARAFAIPVFGAIDLTAYEAEIRKKVSEAIGGDLKAVREMLLTQANTLDMVFNRVALMSGDDADSEYLWLALQAQSQCYETIRTLSELGGYELEPSEDQ
;
A
#
# COMPACT_ATOMS: atom_id res chain seq x y z
N MET A 1 -11.98 32.49 -22.58
CA MET A 1 -10.88 32.93 -21.69
C MET A 1 -10.66 31.78 -20.70
N ASN A 2 -9.74 30.86 -21.00
CA ASN A 2 -9.46 29.73 -20.12
C ASN A 2 -8.71 30.27 -18.92
N LYS A 3 -9.33 30.24 -17.74
CA LYS A 3 -8.61 30.49 -16.49
C LYS A 3 -7.65 29.31 -16.30
N GLU A 4 -6.35 29.57 -16.30
CA GLU A 4 -5.38 28.61 -15.77
C GLU A 4 -5.76 28.36 -14.31
N VAL A 5 -6.25 27.15 -14.04
CA VAL A 5 -6.44 26.68 -12.66
C VAL A 5 -5.04 26.44 -12.11
N THR A 6 -4.53 27.38 -11.33
CA THR A 6 -3.23 27.25 -10.65
C THR A 6 -3.35 26.13 -9.61
N ARG A 7 -3.00 24.91 -9.98
CA ARG A 7 -3.04 23.75 -9.07
C ARG A 7 -2.07 23.98 -7.90
N LYS A 8 -2.58 23.87 -6.69
CA LYS A 8 -1.75 23.88 -5.48
C LYS A 8 -1.28 22.45 -5.21
N PRO A 9 0.04 22.18 -5.15
CA PRO A 9 0.57 20.83 -5.03
C PRO A 9 0.20 20.10 -3.72
N ASN A 10 -0.26 20.84 -2.71
CA ASN A 10 -0.66 20.33 -1.39
C ASN A 10 -2.18 20.34 -1.16
N ALA A 11 -3.00 20.56 -2.20
CA ALA A 11 -4.45 20.57 -2.07
C ALA A 11 -5.09 19.62 -3.09
N PHE A 12 -6.20 19.00 -2.70
CA PHE A 12 -7.03 18.26 -3.63
C PHE A 12 -7.73 19.23 -4.59
N ASP A 13 -7.74 18.88 -5.86
CA ASP A 13 -8.55 19.54 -6.89
C ASP A 13 -9.97 18.93 -6.85
N ILE A 14 -10.89 19.59 -6.13
CA ILE A 14 -12.22 19.05 -5.83
C ILE A 14 -13.26 19.75 -6.70
N GLN A 15 -14.02 18.97 -7.45
CA GLN A 15 -15.18 19.45 -8.19
C GLN A 15 -16.46 19.25 -7.38
N GLN A 16 -17.17 20.35 -7.13
CA GLN A 16 -18.49 20.37 -6.51
C GLN A 16 -19.55 19.85 -7.48
N ALA A 17 -20.39 18.92 -7.02
CA ALA A 17 -21.49 18.40 -7.82
C ALA A 17 -22.67 19.40 -7.87
N PRO A 18 -23.51 19.37 -8.93
CA PRO A 18 -24.69 20.23 -9.00
C PRO A 18 -25.61 20.03 -7.79
N GLY A 19 -25.94 21.11 -7.08
CA GLY A 19 -26.82 21.09 -5.92
C GLY A 19 -26.17 20.64 -4.60
N GLU A 20 -24.87 20.33 -4.60
CA GLU A 20 -24.10 20.02 -3.39
C GLU A 20 -23.60 21.32 -2.75
N SER A 21 -23.64 21.44 -1.42
CA SER A 21 -22.97 22.53 -0.70
C SER A 21 -21.46 22.26 -0.54
N ASP A 22 -20.69 23.30 -0.21
CA ASP A 22 -19.25 23.16 0.04
C ASP A 22 -18.94 22.19 1.18
N ALA A 23 -19.78 22.21 2.22
CA ALA A 23 -19.67 21.30 3.36
C ALA A 23 -19.94 19.84 2.95
N GLN A 24 -20.94 19.59 2.10
CA GLN A 24 -21.23 18.26 1.57
C GLN A 24 -20.10 17.77 0.65
N THR A 25 -19.60 18.63 -0.22
CA THR A 25 -18.49 18.35 -1.14
C THR A 25 -17.23 17.96 -0.37
N THR A 26 -16.92 18.72 0.69
CA THR A 26 -15.78 18.46 1.56
C THR A 26 -15.95 17.13 2.31
N ALA A 27 -17.12 16.88 2.90
CA ALA A 27 -17.40 15.64 3.63
C ALA A 27 -17.33 14.40 2.72
N ARG A 28 -17.89 14.47 1.51
CA ARG A 28 -17.81 13.40 0.50
C ARG A 28 -16.37 13.11 0.08
N THR A 29 -15.57 14.15 -0.11
CA THR A 29 -14.17 14.00 -0.50
C THR A 29 -13.36 13.40 0.65
N ALA A 30 -13.53 13.90 1.88
CA ALA A 30 -12.87 13.37 3.06
C ALA A 30 -13.32 11.95 3.45
N SER A 31 -14.53 11.54 3.07
CA SER A 31 -15.04 10.20 3.32
C SER A 31 -14.52 9.16 2.31
N ASN A 32 -13.96 9.58 1.17
CA ASN A 32 -13.42 8.70 0.16
C ASN A 32 -12.13 8.00 0.64
N GLY A 33 -12.11 6.66 0.59
CA GLY A 33 -10.98 5.86 1.07
C GLY A 33 -9.69 6.09 0.29
N VAL A 34 -9.78 6.28 -1.03
CA VAL A 34 -8.61 6.56 -1.89
C VAL A 34 -8.02 7.93 -1.54
N THR A 35 -8.88 8.94 -1.38
CA THR A 35 -8.46 10.30 -1.02
C THR A 35 -7.74 10.32 0.34
N ARG A 36 -8.30 9.67 1.37
CA ARG A 36 -7.64 9.56 2.68
C ARG A 36 -6.32 8.78 2.60
N GLY A 37 -6.34 7.64 1.90
CA GLY A 37 -5.16 6.80 1.71
C GLY A 37 -4.03 7.55 1.00
N ALA A 38 -4.35 8.33 -0.02
CA ALA A 38 -3.38 9.15 -0.74
C ALA A 38 -2.77 10.24 0.14
N ALA A 39 -3.57 10.95 0.92
CA ALA A 39 -3.06 11.96 1.85
C ALA A 39 -2.11 11.33 2.89
N ALA A 40 -2.47 10.20 3.47
CA ALA A 40 -1.65 9.49 4.44
C ALA A 40 -0.37 8.92 3.82
N ALA A 41 -0.47 8.17 2.72
CA ALA A 41 0.68 7.58 2.05
C ALA A 41 1.66 8.65 1.52
N ARG A 42 1.15 9.81 1.08
CA ARG A 42 1.99 10.93 0.67
C ARG A 42 2.81 11.48 1.83
N ALA A 43 2.24 11.56 3.03
CA ALA A 43 2.96 12.03 4.21
C ALA A 43 4.18 11.16 4.53
N PHE A 44 4.09 9.85 4.31
CA PHE A 44 5.22 8.92 4.44
C PHE A 44 6.21 8.98 3.27
N ALA A 45 5.76 9.36 2.07
CA ALA A 45 6.59 9.41 0.88
C ALA A 45 7.44 10.69 0.78
N ILE A 46 6.98 11.82 1.33
CA ILE A 46 7.68 13.12 1.25
C ILE A 46 9.12 13.07 1.79
N PRO A 47 9.40 12.47 2.97
CA PRO A 47 10.78 12.39 3.47
C PRO A 47 11.74 11.64 2.54
N VAL A 48 11.22 10.76 1.68
CA VAL A 48 12.01 9.90 0.79
C VAL A 48 12.15 10.51 -0.60
N PHE A 49 11.06 11.04 -1.16
CA PHE A 49 10.98 11.48 -2.57
C PHE A 49 10.84 12.99 -2.74
N GLY A 50 10.78 13.76 -1.65
CA GLY A 50 10.61 15.21 -1.67
C GLY A 50 9.16 15.64 -1.95
N ALA A 51 8.99 16.76 -2.65
CA ALA A 51 7.67 17.32 -2.94
C ALA A 51 6.92 16.44 -3.96
N ILE A 52 5.76 15.90 -3.56
CA ILE A 52 4.89 15.07 -4.39
C ILE A 52 3.58 15.83 -4.63
N ASP A 53 3.04 15.91 -5.85
CA ASP A 53 1.72 16.50 -6.06
C ASP A 53 0.61 15.59 -5.52
N LEU A 54 -0.23 16.10 -4.62
CA LEU A 54 -1.27 15.30 -3.95
C LEU A 54 -2.32 14.75 -4.92
N THR A 55 -2.74 15.54 -5.91
CA THR A 55 -3.78 15.14 -6.86
C THR A 55 -3.25 14.08 -7.83
N ALA A 56 -2.01 14.23 -8.31
CA ALA A 56 -1.33 13.23 -9.13
C ALA A 56 -1.10 11.93 -8.35
N TYR A 57 -0.69 12.03 -7.08
CA TYR A 57 -0.48 10.86 -6.24
C TYR A 57 -1.78 10.09 -5.95
N GLU A 58 -2.88 10.81 -5.70
CA GLU A 58 -4.21 10.20 -5.59
C GLU A 58 -4.64 9.50 -6.88
N ALA A 59 -4.39 10.11 -8.05
CA ALA A 59 -4.73 9.51 -9.33
C ALA A 59 -4.00 8.17 -9.56
N GLU A 60 -2.73 8.08 -9.21
CA GLU A 60 -1.95 6.83 -9.29
C GLU A 60 -2.50 5.76 -8.33
N ILE A 61 -2.84 6.12 -7.10
CA ILE A 61 -3.45 5.18 -6.15
C ILE A 61 -4.82 4.71 -6.67
N ARG A 62 -5.63 5.62 -7.21
CA ARG A 62 -6.94 5.31 -7.79
C ARG A 62 -6.83 4.32 -8.94
N LYS A 63 -5.83 4.47 -9.80
CA LYS A 63 -5.55 3.54 -10.91
C LYS A 63 -5.25 2.14 -10.37
N LYS A 64 -4.33 2.01 -9.42
CA LYS A 64 -3.97 0.71 -8.79
C LYS A 64 -5.17 0.04 -8.12
N VAL A 65 -5.99 0.82 -7.42
CA VAL A 65 -7.22 0.32 -6.79
C VAL A 65 -8.23 -0.16 -7.85
N SER A 66 -8.39 0.59 -8.95
CA SER A 66 -9.29 0.19 -10.04
C SER A 66 -8.82 -1.08 -10.73
N GLU A 67 -7.51 -1.23 -10.96
CA GLU A 67 -6.91 -2.44 -11.53
C GLU A 67 -7.16 -3.65 -10.63
N ALA A 68 -6.92 -3.51 -9.32
CA ALA A 68 -7.17 -4.57 -8.34
C ALA A 68 -8.64 -4.97 -8.25
N ILE A 69 -9.57 -4.00 -8.23
CA ILE A 69 -11.02 -4.27 -8.28
C ILE A 69 -11.41 -4.97 -9.59
N GLY A 70 -10.73 -4.65 -10.68
CA GLY A 70 -10.89 -5.30 -11.98
C GLY A 70 -10.23 -6.68 -12.08
N GLY A 71 -9.63 -7.19 -11.01
CA GLY A 71 -8.97 -8.50 -10.95
C GLY A 71 -7.50 -8.51 -11.36
N ASP A 72 -6.92 -7.38 -11.79
CA ASP A 72 -5.48 -7.29 -12.03
C ASP A 72 -4.75 -7.04 -10.70
N LEU A 73 -4.37 -8.14 -10.05
CA LEU A 73 -3.67 -8.11 -8.77
C LEU A 73 -2.15 -7.95 -8.91
N LYS A 74 -1.60 -7.67 -10.10
CA LYS A 74 -0.13 -7.56 -10.29
C LYS A 74 0.51 -6.55 -9.35
N ALA A 75 -0.03 -5.33 -9.24
CA ALA A 75 0.52 -4.30 -8.36
C ALA A 75 0.45 -4.68 -6.87
N VAL A 76 -0.62 -5.38 -6.46
CA VAL A 76 -0.77 -5.90 -5.08
C VAL A 76 0.24 -7.00 -4.82
N ARG A 77 0.42 -7.92 -5.77
CA ARG A 77 1.42 -8.99 -5.67
C ARG A 77 2.84 -8.46 -5.67
N GLU A 78 3.16 -7.47 -6.49
CA GLU A 78 4.46 -6.79 -6.49
C GLU A 78 4.74 -6.14 -5.13
N MET A 79 3.75 -5.44 -4.55
CA MET A 79 3.85 -4.83 -3.23
C MET A 79 4.12 -5.88 -2.14
N LEU A 80 3.32 -6.95 -2.08
CA LEU A 80 3.48 -8.01 -1.08
C LEU A 80 4.82 -8.74 -1.25
N LEU A 81 5.25 -9.03 -2.48
CA LEU A 81 6.55 -9.67 -2.73
C LEU A 81 7.71 -8.78 -2.27
N THR A 82 7.62 -7.47 -2.51
CA THR A 82 8.61 -6.50 -2.02
C THR A 82 8.65 -6.43 -0.49
N GLN A 83 7.49 -6.50 0.17
CA GLN A 83 7.39 -6.56 1.63
C GLN A 83 7.99 -7.84 2.19
N ALA A 84 7.69 -9.00 1.61
CA ALA A 84 8.26 -10.29 2.00
C ALA A 84 9.80 -10.28 1.90
N ASN A 85 10.35 -9.80 0.78
CA ASN A 85 11.79 -9.65 0.61
C ASN A 85 12.41 -8.72 1.67
N THR A 86 11.74 -7.63 2.01
CA THR A 86 12.23 -6.70 3.03
C THR A 86 12.22 -7.32 4.43
N LEU A 87 11.16 -8.06 4.77
CA LEU A 87 11.05 -8.77 6.06
C LEU A 87 12.08 -9.89 6.19
N ASP A 88 12.37 -10.62 5.11
CA ASP A 88 13.46 -11.60 5.06
C ASP A 88 14.83 -10.94 5.32
N MET A 89 15.10 -9.79 4.70
CA MET A 89 16.33 -9.04 4.96
C MET A 89 16.43 -8.58 6.42
N VAL A 90 15.33 -8.11 7.02
CA VAL A 90 15.28 -7.72 8.44
C VAL A 90 15.54 -8.92 9.33
N PHE A 91 14.88 -10.06 9.08
CA PHE A 91 15.12 -11.32 9.80
C PHE A 91 16.61 -11.69 9.77
N ASN A 92 17.20 -11.76 8.57
CA ASN A 92 18.62 -12.12 8.41
C ASN A 92 19.54 -11.15 9.15
N ARG A 93 19.25 -9.84 9.09
CA ARG A 93 20.05 -8.83 9.78
C ARG A 93 19.95 -8.97 11.30
N VAL A 94 18.76 -9.19 11.84
CA VAL A 94 18.53 -9.32 13.28
C VAL A 94 19.10 -10.64 13.82
N ALA A 95 18.96 -11.74 13.09
CA ALA A 95 19.55 -13.03 13.43
C ALA A 95 21.09 -12.98 13.48
N LEU A 96 21.72 -12.21 12.59
CA LEU A 96 23.17 -11.95 12.66
C LEU A 96 23.56 -11.13 13.90
N MET A 97 22.70 -10.24 14.36
CA MET A 97 22.96 -9.39 15.53
C MET A 97 22.72 -10.11 16.86
N SER A 98 21.89 -11.15 16.90
CA SER A 98 21.64 -11.93 18.13
C SER A 98 22.80 -12.85 18.54
N GLY A 99 23.74 -13.18 17.64
CA GLY A 99 24.86 -14.09 17.96
C GLY A 99 24.38 -15.44 18.53
N ASP A 100 25.20 -16.08 19.39
CA ASP A 100 24.82 -17.30 20.13
C ASP A 100 23.91 -17.02 21.34
N ASP A 101 23.69 -15.75 21.71
CA ASP A 101 22.85 -15.35 22.83
C ASP A 101 21.37 -15.32 22.39
N ALA A 102 20.73 -16.48 22.53
CA ALA A 102 19.31 -16.72 22.25
C ALA A 102 18.32 -15.94 23.15
N ASP A 103 18.79 -15.14 24.11
CA ASP A 103 17.98 -14.51 25.16
C ASP A 103 17.56 -13.06 24.87
N SER A 104 17.79 -12.54 23.68
CA SER A 104 17.57 -11.12 23.39
C SER A 104 16.29 -10.82 22.61
N GLU A 105 15.67 -9.68 22.92
CA GLU A 105 14.59 -9.00 22.18
C GLU A 105 14.74 -9.06 20.65
N TYR A 106 15.96 -9.15 20.15
CA TYR A 106 16.30 -9.36 18.74
C TYR A 106 15.80 -10.71 18.19
N LEU A 107 15.95 -11.82 18.92
CA LEU A 107 15.42 -13.11 18.46
C LEU A 107 13.89 -13.05 18.33
N TRP A 108 13.20 -12.40 19.28
CA TRP A 108 11.76 -12.19 19.18
C TRP A 108 11.38 -11.34 17.95
N LEU A 109 12.07 -10.22 17.71
CA LEU A 109 11.86 -9.39 16.52
C LEU A 109 12.13 -10.14 15.21
N ALA A 110 13.16 -10.99 15.17
CA ALA A 110 13.47 -11.82 14.03
C ALA A 110 12.32 -12.81 13.76
N LEU A 111 11.84 -13.52 14.79
CA LEU A 111 10.72 -14.46 14.65
C LEU A 111 9.41 -13.76 14.24
N GLN A 112 9.17 -12.52 14.71
CA GLN A 112 8.04 -11.72 14.24
C GLN A 112 8.18 -11.36 12.75
N ALA A 113 9.36 -10.93 12.30
CA ALA A 113 9.60 -10.62 10.89
C ALA A 113 9.42 -11.86 10.00
N GLN A 114 9.93 -13.02 10.42
CA GLN A 114 9.74 -14.29 9.73
C GLN A 114 8.25 -14.67 9.63
N SER A 115 7.51 -14.58 10.74
CA SER A 115 6.07 -14.88 10.78
C SER A 115 5.28 -13.97 9.82
N GLN A 116 5.56 -12.67 9.81
CA GLN A 116 4.92 -11.73 8.88
C GLN A 116 5.31 -11.98 7.41
N CYS A 117 6.56 -12.40 7.15
CA CYS A 117 7.01 -12.79 5.81
C CYS A 117 6.21 -14.01 5.31
N TYR A 118 6.06 -15.04 6.15
CA TYR A 118 5.26 -16.22 5.84
C TYR A 118 3.81 -15.86 5.53
N GLU A 119 3.15 -15.03 6.35
CA GLU A 119 1.77 -14.60 6.10
C GLU A 119 1.64 -13.79 4.79
N THR A 120 2.67 -13.01 4.45
CA THR A 120 2.72 -12.27 3.17
C THR A 120 2.83 -13.23 1.98
N ILE A 121 3.68 -14.25 2.07
CA ILE A 121 3.81 -15.30 1.03
C ILE A 121 2.52 -16.11 0.91
N ARG A 122 1.90 -16.47 2.04
CA ARG A 122 0.60 -17.14 2.05
C ARG A 122 -0.46 -16.31 1.32
N THR A 123 -0.55 -15.03 1.65
CA THR A 123 -1.47 -14.09 0.99
C THR A 123 -1.19 -14.02 -0.52
N LEU A 124 0.09 -13.97 -0.93
CA LEU A 124 0.47 -14.02 -2.34
C LEU A 124 -0.02 -15.28 -3.05
N SER A 125 0.13 -16.45 -2.42
CA SER A 125 -0.35 -17.73 -2.95
C SER A 125 -1.88 -17.76 -3.08
N GLU A 126 -2.60 -17.24 -2.08
CA GLU A 126 -4.06 -17.12 -2.11
C GLU A 126 -4.53 -16.19 -3.25
N LEU A 127 -3.82 -15.06 -3.48
CA LEU A 127 -4.08 -14.15 -4.60
C LEU A 127 -3.61 -14.67 -5.96
N GLY A 128 -2.74 -15.69 -5.98
CA GLY A 128 -2.24 -16.36 -7.17
C GLY A 128 -3.21 -17.40 -7.73
N GLY A 129 -4.22 -17.78 -6.95
CA GLY A 129 -5.11 -18.89 -7.25
C GLY A 129 -4.56 -20.17 -6.65
N TYR A 130 -5.23 -20.65 -5.62
CA TYR A 130 -5.24 -22.08 -5.30
C TYR A 130 -5.93 -22.81 -6.48
N GLU A 131 -5.21 -23.05 -7.58
CA GLU A 131 -5.38 -24.30 -8.32
C GLU A 131 -4.57 -25.34 -7.55
N LEU A 132 -5.16 -25.89 -6.50
CA LEU A 132 -4.91 -27.30 -6.26
C LEU A 132 -5.49 -27.98 -7.50
N GLU A 133 -4.63 -28.50 -8.37
CA GLU A 133 -5.10 -29.54 -9.26
C GLU A 133 -5.89 -30.55 -8.41
N PRO A 134 -7.09 -30.97 -8.85
CA PRO A 134 -7.83 -31.98 -8.11
C PRO A 134 -6.87 -33.15 -7.92
N SER A 135 -6.71 -33.63 -6.68
CA SER A 135 -5.98 -34.85 -6.43
C SER A 135 -6.57 -35.90 -7.35
N GLU A 136 -5.79 -36.34 -8.34
CA GLU A 136 -6.14 -37.50 -9.13
C GLU A 136 -6.15 -38.66 -8.15
N ASP A 137 -7.33 -38.99 -7.64
CA ASP A 137 -7.62 -40.34 -7.18
C ASP A 137 -7.40 -41.27 -8.39
N GLN A 138 -6.24 -41.92 -8.43
CA GLN A 138 -5.98 -43.17 -9.15
C GLN A 138 -5.14 -44.10 -8.28
#